data_AF-G8LSL6-F1
#
_entry.id   AF-G8LSL6-F1
#
_cell.length_a   1.000
_cell.length_b   1.000
_cell.length_c   1.000
_cell.angle_alpha   90.00
_cell.angle_beta   90.00
_cell.angle_gamma   90.00
#
_symmetry.space_group_name_H-M   'P 1'
#
loop_
_entity.id
_entity.type
_entity.pdbx_description
1 polymer ?
#
loop_
_entity_poly.entity_id
_entity_poly.type
_entity_poly.pdbx_seq_one_letter_code
_entity_poly.pdbx_strand_id
1 'polypeptide(L)'
;MDDYKNLLFFIKNYDMSVQQNYNYVCERVDIQSLIDFYCTNIYLNNVDFSYIKNTQIWRTETKSSNLYEDGKWRWMLFDLDFCIDKKEKGVRYTYDFNTFKEDFPYTYGIYEDPFITNLMKNEDFCKQFVNTFMDLANFNFNKDVVIEKLYKVTDKPDDSMIEFFEKRFEYITKYMAEFFKLKGKLTNVTLNITTPEQGTIKLNTLHDNIKNGQWIGKYFTDYEINVTAIPKEGYSFAGWKIEGAEIVGDKNSQSISVKLIDNQNCTIEAIFNKK
;
A
#
# COMPACT_ATOMS: atom_id res chain seq x y z
N MET A 1 6.38 26.98 -1.89
CA MET A 1 7.35 26.33 -0.98
C MET A 1 7.15 26.70 0.49
N ASP A 2 6.75 27.92 0.85
CA ASP A 2 6.51 28.26 2.26
C ASP A 2 5.39 27.46 2.91
N ASP A 3 4.32 27.16 2.16
CA ASP A 3 3.25 26.27 2.61
C ASP A 3 3.77 24.86 2.99
N TYR A 4 4.65 24.29 2.18
CA TYR A 4 5.28 22.99 2.47
C TYR A 4 6.20 23.06 3.70
N LYS A 5 6.95 24.15 3.88
CA LYS A 5 7.76 24.36 5.10
C LYS A 5 6.89 24.47 6.34
N ASN A 6 5.74 25.15 6.25
CA ASN A 6 4.78 25.26 7.34
C ASN A 6 4.14 23.90 7.68
N LEU A 7 3.82 23.10 6.67
CA LEU A 7 3.35 21.73 6.86
C LEU A 7 4.40 20.87 7.58
N LEU A 8 5.65 20.89 7.11
CA LEU A 8 6.76 20.20 7.75
C LEU A 8 6.97 20.66 9.20
N PHE A 9 6.88 21.97 9.44
CA PHE A 9 6.96 22.53 10.79
C PHE A 9 5.82 21.99 11.66
N PHE A 10 4.58 21.98 11.15
CA PHE A 10 3.43 21.48 11.90
C PHE A 10 3.59 20.00 12.27
N ILE A 11 3.93 19.14 11.31
CA ILE A 11 4.13 17.70 11.54
C ILE A 11 5.21 17.43 12.58
N LYS A 12 6.29 18.24 12.61
CA LYS A 12 7.39 18.09 13.56
C LYS A 12 7.06 18.56 14.98
N ASN A 13 6.14 19.53 15.14
CA ASN A 13 5.93 20.21 16.42
C ASN A 13 4.58 19.90 17.09
N TYR A 14 3.66 19.25 16.38
CA TYR A 14 2.35 18.86 16.91
C TYR A 14 2.23 17.34 16.98
N ASP A 15 1.53 16.85 18.01
CA ASP A 15 1.36 15.41 18.21
C ASP A 15 0.33 14.84 17.22
N MET A 16 0.78 14.01 16.29
CA MET A 16 -0.07 13.38 15.27
C MET A 16 -0.92 12.23 15.82
N SER A 17 -0.67 11.74 17.04
CA SER A 17 -1.60 10.81 17.70
C SER A 17 -2.95 11.47 18.00
N VAL A 18 -3.00 12.81 18.07
CA VAL A 18 -4.22 13.59 18.23
C VAL A 18 -4.93 13.72 16.88
N GLN A 19 -6.14 13.15 16.78
CA GLN A 19 -6.89 13.09 15.51
C GLN A 19 -7.10 14.45 14.84
N GLN A 20 -7.31 15.53 15.61
CA GLN A 20 -7.48 16.86 15.04
C GLN A 20 -6.22 17.34 14.30
N ASN A 21 -5.03 17.05 14.84
CA ASN A 21 -3.77 17.42 14.20
C ASN A 21 -3.54 16.57 12.95
N TYR A 22 -3.86 15.27 13.02
CA TYR A 22 -3.80 14.40 11.85
C TYR A 22 -4.76 14.86 10.73
N ASN A 23 -6.01 15.18 11.06
CA ASN A 23 -6.98 15.71 10.11
C ASN A 23 -6.51 17.02 9.45
N TYR A 24 -5.87 17.91 10.20
CA TYR A 24 -5.25 19.12 9.64
C TYR A 24 -4.20 18.81 8.57
N VAL A 25 -3.41 17.74 8.76
CA VAL A 25 -2.46 17.25 7.75
C VAL A 25 -3.20 16.64 6.55
N CYS A 26 -4.22 15.81 6.79
CA CYS A 26 -5.02 15.17 5.72
C CYS A 26 -5.75 16.17 4.79
N GLU A 27 -6.02 17.39 5.27
CA GLU A 27 -6.56 18.48 4.45
C GLU A 27 -5.54 19.07 3.47
N ARG A 28 -4.24 18.91 3.75
CA ARG A 28 -3.12 19.51 3.01
C ARG A 28 -2.30 18.49 2.24
N VAL A 29 -2.38 17.23 2.63
CA VAL A 29 -1.60 16.11 2.10
C VAL A 29 -2.57 15.07 1.57
N ASP A 30 -2.32 14.61 0.35
CA ASP A 30 -2.93 13.38 -0.13
C ASP A 30 -2.20 12.20 0.53
N ILE A 31 -2.76 11.72 1.64
CA ILE A 31 -2.14 10.67 2.46
C ILE A 31 -1.94 9.38 1.66
N GLN A 32 -2.85 9.05 0.74
CA GLN A 32 -2.68 7.87 -0.10
C GLN A 32 -1.46 8.01 -1.01
N SER A 33 -1.31 9.16 -1.69
CA SER A 33 -0.14 9.44 -2.53
C SER A 33 1.17 9.38 -1.74
N LEU A 34 1.19 9.90 -0.51
CA LEU A 34 2.35 9.83 0.38
C LEU A 34 2.70 8.39 0.75
N ILE A 35 1.71 7.60 1.15
CA ILE A 35 1.89 6.19 1.54
C ILE A 35 2.35 5.37 0.33
N ASP A 36 1.73 5.54 -0.85
CA ASP A 36 2.13 4.84 -2.09
C ASP A 36 3.62 5.09 -2.42
N PHE A 37 4.07 6.35 -2.26
CA PHE A 37 5.47 6.74 -2.46
C PHE A 37 6.40 6.02 -1.49
N TYR A 38 6.09 6.03 -0.19
CA TYR A 38 6.92 5.36 0.82
C TYR A 38 6.93 3.84 0.65
N CYS A 39 5.75 3.22 0.52
CA CYS A 39 5.63 1.78 0.37
C CYS A 39 6.37 1.28 -0.88
N THR A 40 6.32 2.03 -1.99
CA THR A 40 7.07 1.69 -3.21
C THR A 40 8.58 1.73 -2.97
N ASN A 41 9.11 2.83 -2.45
CA ASN A 41 10.55 2.96 -2.20
C ASN A 41 11.04 1.90 -1.20
N ILE A 42 10.30 1.67 -0.12
CA ILE A 42 10.62 0.65 0.89
C ILE A 42 10.60 -0.75 0.27
N TYR A 43 9.57 -1.10 -0.51
CA TYR A 43 9.46 -2.43 -1.09
C TYR A 43 10.59 -2.70 -2.07
N LEU A 44 10.88 -1.75 -2.97
CA LEU A 44 11.95 -1.84 -3.97
C LEU A 44 13.36 -1.70 -3.39
N ASN A 45 13.46 -1.50 -2.07
CA ASN A 45 14.71 -1.28 -1.39
C ASN A 45 15.49 -0.08 -1.95
N ASN A 46 14.79 1.03 -2.23
CA ASN A 46 15.45 2.28 -2.56
C ASN A 46 16.14 2.79 -1.30
N VAL A 47 17.47 2.84 -1.34
CA VAL A 47 18.31 3.32 -0.23
C VAL A 47 18.85 4.73 -0.50
N ASP A 48 18.40 5.39 -1.57
CA ASP A 48 18.85 6.74 -1.91
C ASP A 48 17.73 7.79 -1.86
N PHE A 49 16.63 7.51 -1.17
CA PHE A 49 15.50 8.44 -1.04
C PHE A 49 15.33 9.00 0.38
N SER A 50 14.79 10.21 0.48
CA SER A 50 14.31 10.81 1.74
C SER A 50 13.31 11.94 1.45
N TYR A 51 12.72 12.55 2.48
CA TYR A 51 11.87 13.73 2.31
C TYR A 51 12.55 14.97 1.69
N ILE A 52 13.87 14.96 1.49
CA ILE A 52 14.67 16.04 0.87
C ILE A 52 15.55 15.60 -0.31
N LYS A 53 15.65 14.30 -0.58
CA LYS A 53 16.52 13.72 -1.62
C LYS A 53 15.73 12.70 -2.44
N ASN A 54 15.90 12.73 -3.77
CA ASN A 54 15.25 11.82 -4.71
C ASN A 54 13.74 11.72 -4.48
N THR A 55 13.14 12.88 -4.20
CA THR A 55 11.71 13.04 -4.03
C THR A 55 11.25 14.21 -4.89
N GLN A 56 10.10 14.05 -5.52
CA GLN A 56 9.43 15.11 -6.25
C GLN A 56 8.03 15.27 -5.68
N ILE A 57 7.64 16.52 -5.41
CA ILE A 57 6.34 16.84 -4.85
C ILE A 57 5.61 17.84 -5.74
N TRP A 58 4.29 17.73 -5.80
CA TRP A 58 3.45 18.64 -6.56
C TRP A 58 2.13 18.88 -5.85
N ARG A 59 1.47 19.97 -6.24
CA ARG A 59 0.09 20.28 -5.89
C ARG A 59 -0.49 21.19 -6.96
N THR A 60 -1.80 21.26 -7.09
CA THR A 60 -2.43 22.32 -7.88
C THR A 60 -2.50 23.61 -7.08
N GLU A 61 -2.41 24.74 -7.78
CA GLU A 61 -2.63 26.06 -7.15
C GLU A 61 -4.10 26.43 -7.12
N THR A 62 -4.82 26.16 -8.21
CA THR A 62 -6.25 26.39 -8.34
C THR A 62 -7.03 25.25 -7.68
N LYS A 63 -8.06 25.63 -6.92
CA LYS A 63 -9.04 24.69 -6.37
C LYS A 63 -10.29 24.66 -7.24
N SER A 64 -10.75 23.47 -7.60
CA SER A 64 -12.02 23.27 -8.32
C SER A 64 -12.66 21.94 -7.93
N SER A 65 -13.72 21.54 -8.65
CA SER A 65 -14.34 20.23 -8.50
C SER A 65 -13.58 19.09 -9.19
N ASN A 66 -12.50 19.38 -9.91
CA ASN A 66 -11.66 18.35 -10.54
C ASN A 66 -10.90 17.57 -9.46
N LEU A 67 -10.78 16.25 -9.65
CA LEU A 67 -10.27 15.32 -8.64
C LEU A 67 -8.92 15.71 -8.01
N TYR A 68 -8.00 16.24 -8.83
CA TYR A 68 -6.65 16.61 -8.38
C TYR A 68 -6.50 18.12 -8.13
N GLU A 69 -7.55 18.91 -8.33
CA GLU A 69 -7.57 20.34 -8.06
C GLU A 69 -8.07 20.64 -6.64
N ASP A 70 -7.56 19.91 -5.66
CA ASP A 70 -7.91 20.07 -4.23
C ASP A 70 -6.85 20.87 -3.45
N GLY A 71 -5.73 21.19 -4.10
CA GLY A 71 -4.60 21.91 -3.54
C GLY A 71 -3.73 21.09 -2.58
N LYS A 72 -3.91 19.76 -2.51
CA LYS A 72 -3.11 18.89 -1.65
C LYS A 72 -1.74 18.58 -2.24
N TRP A 73 -0.74 18.47 -1.36
CA TRP A 73 0.58 17.95 -1.69
C TRP A 73 0.51 16.46 -2.00
N ARG A 74 1.21 16.08 -3.08
CA ARG A 74 1.34 14.72 -3.62
C ARG A 74 2.79 14.44 -3.95
N TRP A 75 3.16 13.16 -3.92
CA TRP A 75 4.52 12.68 -4.17
C TRP A 75 4.59 11.96 -5.52
N MET A 76 5.76 12.04 -6.15
CA MET A 76 6.09 11.33 -7.37
C MET A 76 7.38 10.55 -7.15
N LEU A 77 7.44 9.37 -7.74
CA LEU A 77 8.68 8.60 -7.81
C LEU A 77 9.69 9.36 -8.67
N PHE A 78 10.93 9.41 -8.20
CA PHE A 78 12.05 10.02 -8.89
C PHE A 78 13.31 9.26 -8.50
N ASP A 79 14.20 9.04 -9.46
CA ASP A 79 15.49 8.37 -9.29
C ASP A 79 15.40 7.00 -8.58
N LEU A 80 15.03 5.97 -9.36
CA LEU A 80 14.86 4.60 -8.90
C LEU A 80 15.97 3.66 -9.42
N ASP A 81 17.01 4.20 -10.03
CA ASP A 81 18.14 3.43 -10.57
C ASP A 81 18.94 2.71 -9.46
N PHE A 82 18.91 3.23 -8.23
CA PHE A 82 19.50 2.61 -7.04
C PHE A 82 18.53 1.71 -6.24
N CYS A 83 17.44 1.27 -6.87
CA CYS A 83 16.57 0.22 -6.34
C CYS A 83 17.06 -1.16 -6.77
N ILE A 84 16.82 -2.18 -5.93
CA ILE A 84 17.08 -3.59 -6.29
C ILE A 84 18.55 -3.85 -6.74
N ASP A 85 19.48 -2.97 -6.34
CA ASP A 85 20.88 -3.10 -6.73
C ASP A 85 21.58 -4.20 -5.94
N LYS A 86 22.48 -4.92 -6.63
CA LYS A 86 23.12 -6.14 -6.15
C LYS A 86 24.19 -5.86 -5.10
N LYS A 87 25.03 -4.84 -5.26
CA LYS A 87 26.18 -4.55 -4.37
C LYS A 87 26.74 -3.14 -4.60
N GLU A 88 26.71 -2.29 -3.58
CA GLU A 88 27.68 -1.18 -3.47
C GLU A 88 28.74 -1.54 -2.41
N LYS A 89 30.02 -1.56 -2.82
CA LYS A 89 31.20 -1.63 -1.94
C LYS A 89 31.20 -2.76 -0.88
N GLY A 90 30.63 -3.92 -1.20
CA GLY A 90 30.68 -5.10 -0.31
C GLY A 90 29.69 -5.06 0.85
N VAL A 91 28.77 -4.10 0.86
CA VAL A 91 27.63 -4.06 1.78
C VAL A 91 26.44 -4.72 1.09
N ARG A 92 25.83 -5.68 1.79
CA ARG A 92 24.78 -6.59 1.32
C ARG A 92 23.52 -5.80 0.94
N TYR A 93 23.10 -5.87 -0.33
CA TYR A 93 21.75 -5.47 -0.73
C TYR A 93 21.06 -6.56 -1.50
N THR A 94 20.30 -7.32 -0.73
CA THR A 94 19.53 -8.45 -1.16
C THR A 94 18.07 -8.21 -0.78
N TYR A 95 17.17 -9.03 -1.28
CA TYR A 95 15.75 -9.09 -0.92
C TYR A 95 15.45 -8.98 0.59
N ASP A 96 16.41 -9.22 1.47
CA ASP A 96 16.29 -9.25 2.92
C ASP A 96 16.83 -8.03 3.68
N PHE A 97 17.18 -6.92 3.00
CA PHE A 97 17.56 -5.68 3.70
C PHE A 97 16.38 -5.12 4.50
N ASN A 98 16.60 -4.84 5.79
CA ASN A 98 15.61 -4.29 6.69
C ASN A 98 15.70 -2.76 6.80
N THR A 99 15.02 -2.04 5.90
CA THR A 99 14.98 -0.56 5.93
C THR A 99 14.36 0.02 7.22
N PHE A 100 13.61 -0.78 7.98
CA PHE A 100 13.03 -0.35 9.24
C PHE A 100 14.02 -0.41 10.41
N LYS A 101 15.26 -0.87 10.22
CA LYS A 101 16.22 -1.05 11.32
C LYS A 101 17.67 -0.84 10.93
N GLU A 102 18.04 -1.18 9.70
CA GLU A 102 19.40 -1.08 9.21
C GLU A 102 19.68 0.32 8.65
N ASP A 103 20.83 0.87 9.04
CA ASP A 103 21.33 2.13 8.51
C ASP A 103 22.28 1.89 7.34
N PHE A 104 22.22 2.77 6.34
CA PHE A 104 23.18 2.81 5.25
C PHE A 104 23.82 4.20 5.12
N PRO A 105 25.09 4.32 4.68
CA PRO A 105 25.81 5.61 4.63
C PRO A 105 25.11 6.75 3.88
N TYR A 106 24.15 6.43 3.00
CA TYR A 106 23.40 7.41 2.21
C TYR A 106 21.89 7.39 2.44
N THR A 107 21.39 6.46 3.26
CA THR A 107 20.01 6.51 3.77
C THR A 107 19.99 7.33 5.05
N TYR A 108 19.24 8.41 5.06
CA TYR A 108 18.59 8.83 6.30
C TYR A 108 17.51 7.78 6.57
N GLY A 109 17.67 6.97 7.61
CA GLY A 109 16.72 5.90 7.90
C GLY A 109 15.30 6.44 8.03
N ILE A 110 14.30 5.56 7.96
CA ILE A 110 12.88 5.96 8.09
C ILE A 110 12.59 6.76 9.38
N TYR A 111 13.46 6.62 10.39
CA TYR A 111 13.42 7.33 11.68
C TYR A 111 13.91 8.77 11.65
N GLU A 112 14.46 9.22 10.53
CA GLU A 112 14.87 10.62 10.33
C GLU A 112 13.88 11.38 9.45
N ASP A 113 13.00 10.65 8.75
CA ASP A 113 11.93 11.24 7.95
C ASP A 113 10.81 11.76 8.87
N PRO A 114 10.54 13.09 8.87
CA PRO A 114 9.56 13.68 9.76
C PRO A 114 8.12 13.29 9.46
N PHE A 115 7.78 12.95 8.22
CA PHE A 115 6.44 12.47 7.89
C PHE A 115 6.25 11.09 8.49
N ILE A 116 7.20 10.19 8.24
CA ILE A 116 7.16 8.82 8.76
C ILE A 116 7.13 8.82 10.29
N THR A 117 8.12 9.43 10.93
CA THR A 117 8.28 9.41 12.39
C THR A 117 7.13 10.01 13.18
N ASN A 118 6.43 10.98 12.61
CA ASN A 118 5.31 11.64 13.28
C ASN A 118 3.96 11.06 12.87
N LEU A 119 3.69 10.83 11.58
CA LEU A 119 2.39 10.30 11.14
C LEU A 119 2.15 8.87 11.62
N MET A 120 3.19 8.05 11.80
CA MET A 120 3.07 6.72 12.39
C MET A 120 2.63 6.72 13.88
N LYS A 121 2.49 7.88 14.52
CA LYS A 121 1.86 7.99 15.84
C LYS A 121 0.33 7.92 15.76
N ASN A 122 -0.25 8.07 14.57
CA ASN A 122 -1.68 7.99 14.33
C ASN A 122 -2.09 6.56 13.90
N GLU A 123 -3.10 5.99 14.55
CA GLU A 123 -3.56 4.63 14.26
C GLU A 123 -4.18 4.48 12.86
N ASP A 124 -4.91 5.50 12.37
CA ASP A 124 -5.49 5.47 11.02
C ASP A 124 -4.39 5.48 9.95
N PHE A 125 -3.35 6.28 10.15
CA PHE A 125 -2.19 6.29 9.25
C PHE A 125 -1.48 4.93 9.24
N CYS A 126 -1.26 4.33 10.40
CA CYS A 126 -0.65 2.99 10.52
C CYS A 126 -1.48 1.91 9.83
N LYS A 127 -2.80 1.91 10.04
CA LYS A 127 -3.73 1.00 9.35
C LYS A 127 -3.64 1.17 7.84
N GLN A 128 -3.72 2.41 7.34
CA GLN A 128 -3.65 2.68 5.91
C GLN A 128 -2.30 2.28 5.32
N PHE A 129 -1.19 2.59 6.01
CA PHE A 129 0.15 2.24 5.56
C PHE A 129 0.32 0.72 5.41
N VAL A 130 -0.03 -0.05 6.44
CA VAL A 130 0.12 -1.50 6.41
C VAL A 130 -0.76 -2.12 5.32
N ASN A 131 -2.02 -1.68 5.19
CA ASN A 131 -2.89 -2.19 4.13
C ASN A 131 -2.39 -1.84 2.73
N THR A 132 -1.98 -0.59 2.48
CA THR A 132 -1.40 -0.19 1.18
C THR A 132 -0.10 -0.93 0.89
N PHE A 133 0.75 -1.16 1.89
CA PHE A 133 1.97 -1.94 1.72
C PHE A 133 1.65 -3.37 1.25
N MET A 134 0.66 -4.01 1.89
CA MET A 134 0.21 -5.34 1.48
C MET A 134 -0.50 -5.32 0.12
N ASP A 135 -1.28 -4.29 -0.20
CA ASP A 135 -1.89 -4.11 -1.52
C ASP A 135 -0.83 -4.10 -2.63
N LEU A 136 0.19 -3.25 -2.50
CA LEU A 136 1.28 -3.16 -3.48
C LEU A 136 2.10 -4.46 -3.55
N ALA A 137 2.39 -5.09 -2.40
CA ALA A 137 3.13 -6.34 -2.33
C ALA A 137 2.41 -7.51 -3.02
N ASN A 138 1.08 -7.62 -2.83
CA ASN A 138 0.28 -8.70 -3.41
C ASN A 138 -0.13 -8.44 -4.87
N PHE A 139 -0.20 -7.19 -5.31
CA PHE A 139 -0.70 -6.81 -6.63
C PHE A 139 0.41 -6.33 -7.56
N ASN A 140 1.01 -5.18 -7.27
CA ASN A 140 1.99 -4.53 -8.14
C ASN A 140 3.33 -5.28 -8.17
N PHE A 141 3.79 -5.73 -7.00
CA PHE A 141 5.08 -6.40 -6.80
C PHE A 141 4.97 -7.90 -6.59
N ASN A 142 3.82 -8.48 -6.94
CA ASN A 142 3.68 -9.92 -7.01
C ASN A 142 4.75 -10.48 -7.94
N LYS A 143 5.51 -11.47 -7.46
CA LYS A 143 6.67 -12.00 -8.19
C LYS A 143 6.31 -12.47 -9.60
N ASP A 144 5.17 -13.14 -9.79
CA ASP A 144 4.79 -13.72 -11.07
C ASP A 144 4.41 -12.60 -12.05
N VAL A 145 3.68 -11.59 -11.57
CA VAL A 145 3.33 -10.39 -12.34
C VAL A 145 4.57 -9.61 -12.77
N VAL A 146 5.54 -9.44 -11.86
CA VAL A 146 6.78 -8.71 -12.16
C VAL A 146 7.65 -9.51 -13.13
N ILE A 147 7.83 -10.80 -12.91
CA ILE A 147 8.62 -11.68 -13.79
C ILE A 147 8.00 -11.69 -15.20
N GLU A 148 6.68 -11.80 -15.32
CA GLU A 148 5.98 -11.69 -16.61
C GLU A 148 6.29 -10.36 -17.31
N LYS A 149 6.26 -9.24 -16.58
CA LYS A 149 6.60 -7.92 -17.14
C LYS A 149 8.05 -7.80 -17.55
N LEU A 150 8.99 -8.38 -16.79
CA LEU A 150 10.41 -8.38 -17.12
C LEU A 150 10.65 -9.09 -18.46
N TYR A 151 10.04 -10.26 -18.67
CA TYR A 151 10.15 -11.00 -19.93
C TYR A 151 9.46 -10.31 -21.13
N LYS A 152 8.55 -9.36 -20.89
CA LYS A 152 8.00 -8.51 -21.97
C LYS A 152 8.98 -7.43 -22.44
N VAL A 153 9.98 -7.09 -21.64
CA VAL A 153 10.95 -6.03 -21.94
C VAL A 153 12.29 -6.59 -22.41
N THR A 154 12.66 -7.79 -21.96
CA THR A 154 13.92 -8.45 -22.35
C THR A 154 13.77 -9.98 -22.31
N ASP A 155 14.38 -10.67 -23.27
CA ASP A 155 14.42 -12.15 -23.30
C ASP A 155 15.34 -12.74 -22.21
N LYS A 156 16.17 -11.91 -21.58
CA LYS A 156 17.14 -12.31 -20.55
C LYS A 156 17.13 -11.33 -19.38
N PRO A 157 16.07 -11.35 -18.54
CA PRO A 157 16.05 -10.57 -17.30
C PRO A 157 17.20 -10.97 -16.37
N ASP A 158 17.61 -10.04 -15.53
CA ASP A 158 18.67 -10.28 -14.56
C ASP A 158 18.19 -11.26 -13.45
N ASP A 159 18.93 -12.36 -13.25
CA ASP A 159 18.63 -13.38 -12.25
C ASP A 159 18.43 -12.83 -10.83
N SER A 160 19.15 -11.76 -10.41
CA SER A 160 18.90 -11.21 -9.07
C SER A 160 17.64 -10.37 -9.01
N MET A 161 17.20 -9.79 -10.12
CA MET A 161 15.94 -9.06 -10.15
C MET A 161 14.81 -10.06 -9.91
N ILE A 162 14.90 -11.23 -10.55
CA ILE A 162 13.99 -12.36 -10.30
C ILE A 162 14.09 -12.79 -8.83
N GLU A 163 15.29 -13.13 -8.36
CA GLU A 163 15.51 -13.58 -6.97
C GLU A 163 15.01 -12.54 -5.95
N PHE A 164 15.17 -11.26 -6.26
CA PHE A 164 14.68 -10.17 -5.41
C PHE A 164 13.18 -10.30 -5.19
N PHE A 165 12.38 -10.32 -6.26
CA PHE A 165 10.92 -10.39 -6.11
C PHE A 165 10.44 -11.73 -5.58
N GLU A 166 11.14 -12.84 -5.87
CA GLU A 166 10.82 -14.16 -5.32
C GLU A 166 10.92 -14.21 -3.79
N LYS A 167 11.87 -13.47 -3.20
CA LYS A 167 12.17 -13.54 -1.76
C LYS A 167 11.72 -12.30 -0.98
N ARG A 168 11.66 -11.12 -1.61
CA ARG A 168 11.44 -9.82 -0.94
C ARG A 168 10.20 -9.84 -0.07
N PHE A 169 9.09 -10.37 -0.59
CA PHE A 169 7.80 -10.42 0.10
C PHE A 169 7.93 -11.02 1.51
N GLU A 170 8.60 -12.17 1.66
CA GLU A 170 8.69 -12.87 2.94
C GLU A 170 9.47 -12.07 3.98
N TYR A 171 10.62 -11.50 3.60
CA TYR A 171 11.46 -10.74 4.52
C TYR A 171 10.84 -9.39 4.88
N ILE A 172 10.41 -8.61 3.89
CA ILE A 172 9.99 -7.23 4.13
C ILE A 172 8.67 -7.15 4.89
N THR A 173 7.73 -8.09 4.67
CA THR A 173 6.47 -8.14 5.41
C THR A 173 6.69 -8.50 6.88
N LYS A 174 7.65 -9.40 7.16
CA LYS A 174 8.08 -9.70 8.53
C LYS A 174 8.67 -8.46 9.22
N TYR A 175 9.57 -7.75 8.55
CA TYR A 175 10.18 -6.55 9.12
C TYR A 175 9.18 -5.43 9.36
N MET A 176 8.25 -5.23 8.42
CA MET A 176 7.15 -4.28 8.60
C MET A 176 6.30 -4.68 9.82
N ALA A 177 5.92 -5.95 9.97
CA ALA A 177 5.14 -6.41 11.10
C ALA A 177 5.85 -6.18 12.45
N GLU A 178 7.15 -6.46 12.52
CA GLU A 178 7.97 -6.20 13.71
C GLU A 178 8.04 -4.70 14.03
N PHE A 179 8.25 -3.86 13.01
CA PHE A 179 8.36 -2.41 13.16
C PHE A 179 7.05 -1.79 13.66
N PHE A 180 5.92 -2.14 13.04
CA PHE A 180 4.58 -1.68 13.46
C PHE A 180 4.06 -2.41 14.70
N LYS A 181 4.81 -3.37 15.26
CA LYS A 181 4.44 -4.18 16.42
C LYS A 181 3.09 -4.89 16.25
N LEU A 182 2.84 -5.37 15.03
CA LEU A 182 1.64 -6.12 14.69
C LEU A 182 1.58 -7.40 15.54
N LYS A 183 0.38 -7.71 16.04
CA LYS A 183 0.10 -8.87 16.88
C LYS A 183 -0.61 -9.97 16.10
N GLY A 184 -1.38 -9.58 15.09
CA GLY A 184 -2.11 -10.46 14.20
C GLY A 184 -1.19 -11.26 13.28
N LYS A 185 -1.77 -12.29 12.66
CA LYS A 185 -1.10 -13.18 11.73
C LYS A 185 -1.33 -12.76 10.30
N LEU A 186 -0.34 -13.06 9.46
CA LEU A 186 -0.49 -12.95 8.02
C LEU A 186 -1.37 -14.10 7.52
N THR A 187 -2.54 -13.79 6.95
CA THR A 187 -3.52 -14.78 6.47
C THR A 187 -3.80 -14.63 4.98
N ASN A 188 -4.18 -15.72 4.31
CA ASN A 188 -4.60 -15.65 2.91
C ASN A 188 -6.02 -15.08 2.80
N VAL A 189 -6.20 -14.18 1.86
CA VAL A 189 -7.49 -13.61 1.46
C VAL A 189 -7.72 -13.97 0.01
N THR A 190 -8.80 -14.70 -0.24
CA THR A 190 -9.27 -15.07 -1.57
C THR A 190 -10.46 -14.21 -1.94
N LEU A 191 -10.34 -13.42 -3.00
CA LEU A 191 -11.46 -12.68 -3.59
C LEU A 191 -11.97 -13.47 -4.79
N ASN A 192 -13.23 -13.88 -4.74
CA ASN A 192 -13.90 -14.63 -5.80
C ASN A 192 -14.95 -13.77 -6.51
N ILE A 193 -14.98 -13.88 -7.84
CA ILE A 193 -16.01 -13.34 -8.71
C ILE A 193 -16.43 -14.49 -9.61
N THR A 194 -17.44 -15.26 -9.20
CA THR A 194 -17.94 -16.41 -9.97
C THR A 194 -18.60 -15.99 -11.28
N THR A 195 -18.97 -14.71 -11.40
CA THR A 195 -19.58 -14.11 -12.60
C THR A 195 -18.83 -12.82 -13.05
N PRO A 196 -17.61 -12.93 -13.59
CA PRO A 196 -16.77 -11.77 -13.98
C PRO A 196 -17.41 -10.84 -15.02
N GLU A 197 -18.35 -11.35 -15.81
CA GLU A 197 -19.14 -10.59 -16.77
C GLU A 197 -20.17 -9.66 -16.12
N GLN A 198 -20.48 -9.85 -14.82
CA GLN A 198 -21.54 -9.14 -14.11
C GLN A 198 -21.02 -8.05 -13.18
N GLY A 199 -19.75 -8.11 -12.78
CA GLY A 199 -19.17 -7.14 -11.85
C GLY A 199 -17.69 -7.36 -11.59
N THR A 200 -17.13 -6.50 -10.75
CA THR A 200 -15.73 -6.54 -10.29
C THR A 200 -15.67 -6.23 -8.80
N ILE A 201 -14.53 -6.47 -8.16
CA ILE A 201 -14.32 -6.10 -6.75
C ILE A 201 -13.19 -5.07 -6.67
N LYS A 202 -13.41 -3.95 -6.01
CA LYS A 202 -12.36 -3.02 -5.59
C LYS A 202 -11.90 -3.42 -4.19
N LEU A 203 -10.59 -3.60 -4.02
CA LEU A 203 -9.95 -3.94 -2.74
C LEU A 203 -9.16 -2.73 -2.24
N ASN A 204 -9.44 -2.29 -1.02
CA ASN A 204 -8.80 -1.15 -0.37
C ASN A 204 -8.70 0.07 -1.30
N THR A 205 -7.49 0.58 -1.48
CA THR A 205 -7.16 1.73 -2.33
C THR A 205 -6.46 1.32 -3.62
N LEU A 206 -6.41 0.01 -3.95
CA LEU A 206 -5.89 -0.45 -5.23
C LEU A 206 -6.60 0.28 -6.38
N HIS A 207 -5.78 0.77 -7.31
CA HIS A 207 -6.26 1.52 -8.46
C HIS A 207 -7.09 0.64 -9.39
N ASP A 208 -6.62 -0.58 -9.63
CA ASP A 208 -7.28 -1.54 -10.51
C ASP A 208 -8.20 -2.47 -9.72
N ASN A 209 -9.42 -2.66 -10.23
CA ASN A 209 -10.34 -3.65 -9.68
C ASN A 209 -9.84 -5.07 -9.98
N ILE A 210 -10.23 -6.01 -9.13
CA ILE A 210 -10.15 -7.44 -9.39
C ILE A 210 -11.23 -7.80 -10.42
N LYS A 211 -10.79 -8.29 -11.59
CA LYS A 211 -11.67 -8.58 -12.75
C LYS A 211 -11.66 -10.05 -13.17
N ASN A 212 -10.66 -10.81 -12.75
CA ASN A 212 -10.50 -12.23 -13.07
C ASN A 212 -11.11 -13.04 -11.93
N GLY A 213 -11.85 -14.10 -12.23
CA GLY A 213 -12.79 -14.75 -11.31
C GLY A 213 -12.24 -15.22 -9.95
N GLN A 214 -10.93 -15.22 -9.77
CA GLN A 214 -10.30 -15.37 -8.47
C GLN A 214 -9.02 -14.52 -8.38
N TRP A 215 -8.78 -13.96 -7.20
CA TRP A 215 -7.52 -13.36 -6.79
C TRP A 215 -7.17 -13.82 -5.37
N ILE A 216 -5.88 -14.02 -5.10
CA ILE A 216 -5.37 -14.44 -3.78
C ILE A 216 -4.24 -13.51 -3.38
N GLY A 217 -4.31 -12.99 -2.16
CA GLY A 217 -3.25 -12.23 -1.52
C GLY A 217 -3.16 -12.53 -0.04
N LYS A 218 -2.23 -11.89 0.67
CA LYS A 218 -2.08 -12.02 2.12
C LYS A 218 -2.22 -10.69 2.84
N TYR A 219 -2.88 -10.68 3.98
CA TYR A 219 -3.05 -9.50 4.83
C TYR A 219 -2.86 -9.84 6.30
N PHE A 220 -2.42 -8.87 7.09
CA PHE A 220 -2.34 -9.00 8.54
C PHE A 220 -3.73 -8.84 9.15
N THR A 221 -4.07 -9.70 10.11
CA THR A 221 -5.37 -9.70 10.80
C THR A 221 -5.55 -8.55 11.78
N ASP A 222 -4.48 -7.78 12.08
CA ASP A 222 -4.53 -6.57 12.90
C ASP A 222 -5.50 -5.53 12.34
N TYR A 223 -5.63 -5.47 11.01
CA TYR A 223 -6.40 -4.44 10.33
C TYR A 223 -7.46 -5.04 9.43
N GLU A 224 -8.63 -4.40 9.45
CA GLU A 224 -9.69 -4.69 8.49
C GLU A 224 -9.24 -4.30 7.07
N ILE A 225 -9.69 -5.08 6.10
CA ILE A 225 -9.60 -4.73 4.68
C ILE A 225 -10.96 -4.24 4.19
N ASN A 226 -10.96 -3.34 3.22
CA ASN A 226 -12.17 -2.82 2.60
C ASN A 226 -12.40 -3.47 1.25
N VAL A 227 -13.61 -3.95 0.98
CA VAL A 227 -14.00 -4.47 -0.32
C VAL A 227 -15.26 -3.77 -0.80
N THR A 228 -15.29 -3.44 -2.09
CA THR A 228 -16.45 -2.84 -2.74
C THR A 228 -16.80 -3.63 -3.99
N ALA A 229 -18.02 -4.16 -4.05
CA ALA A 229 -18.55 -4.76 -5.27
C ALA A 229 -18.84 -3.64 -6.28
N ILE A 230 -18.49 -3.81 -7.54
CA ILE A 230 -18.74 -2.82 -8.60
C ILE A 230 -19.52 -3.54 -9.70
N PRO A 231 -20.87 -3.48 -9.71
CA PRO A 231 -21.68 -4.10 -10.76
C PRO A 231 -21.38 -3.48 -12.13
N LYS A 232 -21.36 -4.30 -13.18
CA LYS A 232 -21.35 -3.83 -14.56
C LYS A 232 -22.74 -3.37 -14.98
N GLU A 233 -22.81 -2.66 -16.10
CA GLU A 233 -24.07 -2.22 -16.68
C GLU A 233 -25.04 -3.39 -16.90
N GLY A 234 -26.32 -3.20 -16.56
CA GLY A 234 -27.34 -4.25 -16.60
C GLY A 234 -27.38 -5.18 -15.38
N TYR A 235 -26.49 -5.00 -14.40
CA TYR A 235 -26.45 -5.79 -13.16
C TYR A 235 -26.58 -4.93 -11.91
N SER A 236 -26.88 -5.58 -10.79
CA SER A 236 -26.99 -5.01 -9.45
C SER A 236 -26.28 -5.87 -8.43
N PHE A 237 -25.75 -5.26 -7.37
CA PHE A 237 -25.19 -5.97 -6.24
C PHE A 237 -26.32 -6.68 -5.46
N ALA A 238 -26.12 -7.96 -5.14
CA ALA A 238 -27.11 -8.81 -4.49
C ALA A 238 -26.70 -9.24 -3.07
N GLY A 239 -25.40 -9.21 -2.75
CA GLY A 239 -24.90 -9.58 -1.44
C GLY A 239 -23.45 -10.07 -1.45
N TRP A 240 -22.95 -10.34 -0.25
CA TRP A 240 -21.63 -10.92 -0.02
C TRP A 240 -21.76 -12.34 0.52
N LYS A 241 -20.91 -13.25 0.06
CA LYS A 241 -20.64 -14.53 0.73
C LYS A 241 -19.23 -14.47 1.31
N ILE A 242 -19.11 -14.59 2.64
CA ILE A 242 -17.84 -14.49 3.36
C ILE A 242 -17.65 -15.69 4.27
N GLU A 243 -16.44 -16.26 4.23
CA GLU A 243 -16.00 -17.37 5.09
C GLU A 243 -14.64 -17.02 5.71
N GLY A 244 -14.42 -17.42 6.97
CA GLY A 244 -13.15 -17.18 7.69
C GLY A 244 -12.88 -15.73 8.12
N ALA A 245 -13.89 -14.86 8.08
CA ALA A 245 -13.79 -13.46 8.50
C ALA A 245 -15.16 -12.89 8.94
N GLU A 246 -15.13 -11.73 9.58
CA GLU A 246 -16.32 -11.01 10.06
C GLU A 246 -16.54 -9.74 9.24
N ILE A 247 -17.80 -9.46 8.88
CA ILE A 247 -18.18 -8.17 8.28
C ILE A 247 -18.33 -7.14 9.41
N VAL A 248 -17.70 -5.98 9.21
CA VAL A 248 -17.85 -4.82 10.09
C VAL A 248 -18.76 -3.80 9.40
N GLY A 249 -19.87 -3.45 10.05
CA GLY A 249 -20.88 -2.52 9.52
C GLY A 249 -22.07 -3.20 8.84
N ASP A 250 -22.67 -2.52 7.86
CA ASP A 250 -23.86 -3.02 7.15
C ASP A 250 -23.49 -4.04 6.07
N LYS A 251 -23.85 -5.31 6.31
CA LYS A 251 -23.62 -6.42 5.38
C LYS A 251 -24.35 -6.29 4.03
N ASN A 252 -25.37 -5.43 3.94
CA ASN A 252 -26.11 -5.19 2.70
C ASN A 252 -25.49 -4.06 1.88
N SER A 253 -24.48 -3.38 2.41
CA SER A 253 -23.75 -2.34 1.68
C SER A 253 -22.92 -2.96 0.55
N GLN A 254 -22.86 -2.24 -0.57
CA GLN A 254 -21.98 -2.56 -1.69
C GLN A 254 -20.49 -2.39 -1.30
N SER A 255 -20.18 -1.60 -0.28
CA SER A 255 -18.85 -1.40 0.31
C SER A 255 -18.86 -1.86 1.76
N ILE A 256 -18.01 -2.81 2.12
CA ILE A 256 -17.91 -3.35 3.48
C ILE A 256 -16.46 -3.35 3.96
N SER A 257 -16.28 -3.32 5.28
CA SER A 257 -15.02 -3.65 5.94
C SER A 257 -15.06 -5.09 6.43
N VAL A 258 -13.96 -5.81 6.29
CA VAL A 258 -13.84 -7.23 6.65
C VAL A 258 -12.70 -7.39 7.64
N LYS A 259 -13.05 -7.87 8.83
CA LYS A 259 -12.11 -8.21 9.91
C LYS A 259 -11.68 -9.66 9.76
N LEU A 260 -10.38 -9.85 9.53
CA LEU A 260 -9.79 -11.17 9.34
C LEU A 260 -9.55 -11.85 10.70
N ILE A 261 -9.48 -13.19 10.70
CA ILE A 261 -9.30 -14.00 11.90
C ILE A 261 -7.96 -14.74 11.84
N ASP A 262 -7.22 -14.73 12.95
CA ASP A 262 -5.96 -15.46 13.08
C ASP A 262 -6.10 -16.94 12.75
N ASN A 263 -5.16 -17.44 11.95
CA ASN A 263 -5.08 -18.86 11.52
C ASN A 263 -6.29 -19.34 10.71
N GLN A 264 -7.07 -18.43 10.11
CA GLN A 264 -8.16 -18.77 9.19
C GLN A 264 -7.96 -18.06 7.85
N ASN A 265 -7.93 -18.82 6.77
CA ASN A 265 -7.99 -18.24 5.43
C ASN A 265 -9.37 -17.62 5.21
N CYS A 266 -9.41 -16.44 4.61
CA CYS A 266 -10.64 -15.73 4.30
C CYS A 266 -11.02 -15.93 2.83
N THR A 267 -12.30 -16.16 2.56
CA THR A 267 -12.88 -16.09 1.21
C THR A 267 -13.99 -15.05 1.19
N ILE A 268 -13.94 -14.15 0.20
CA ILE A 268 -14.93 -13.09 -0.01
C ILE A 268 -15.42 -13.19 -1.45
N GLU A 269 -16.72 -13.36 -1.63
CA GLU A 269 -17.38 -13.43 -2.94
C GLU A 269 -18.46 -12.36 -3.06
N ALA A 270 -18.38 -11.57 -4.14
CA ALA A 270 -19.42 -10.61 -4.51
C ALA A 270 -20.47 -11.29 -5.39
N ILE A 271 -21.75 -11.18 -5.01
CA ILE A 271 -22.88 -11.73 -5.77
C ILE A 271 -23.56 -10.60 -6.53
N PHE A 272 -23.79 -10.83 -7.83
CA PHE A 272 -24.48 -9.91 -8.71
C PHE A 272 -25.74 -10.57 -9.29
N ASN A 273 -26.77 -9.77 -9.54
CA ASN A 273 -27.99 -10.20 -10.22
C ASN A 273 -28.24 -9.32 -11.44
N LYS A 274 -28.78 -9.90 -12.50
CA LYS A 274 -29.29 -9.15 -13.64
C LYS A 274 -30.46 -8.26 -13.19
N LYS A 275 -30.46 -7.01 -13.64
CA LYS A 275 -31.57 -6.07 -13.42
C LYS A 275 -32.80 -6.45 -14.23
#